data_AF-A0A923YZF8-F1
#
_entry.id   AF-A0A923YZF8-F1
#
_cell.length_a   1.000
_cell.length_b   1.000
_cell.length_c   1.000
_cell.angle_alpha   90.00
_cell.angle_beta   90.00
_cell.angle_gamma   90.00
#
_symmetry.space_group_name_H-M   'P 1'
#
loop_
_entity.id
_entity.type
_entity.pdbx_description
1 polymer ?
#
loop_
_entity_poly.entity_id
_entity_poly.type
_entity_poly.pdbx_seq_one_letter_code
_entity_poly.pdbx_strand_id
1 'polypeptide(L)'
;MSQILLAFLAFLITLFPIYLWGYGVSYLLDTPWNRRRFLLGMSIGAISVAIVWIFSYVGTHSVYTISAISLFVLILAISLYILIRSGSVYARILLGQLATVNICIISLLLITVVSISSIIPGGVVLALSIAPLLISSVIEESSKHLMSIGLMSQDFAFSRRDIIIFTLFVVLGFVFSENLLYFFISDTGLSTWIFRSLFSLTAHLLASAICVYGWWRALSYEPYSLRYISIFTIGFIIAILIHLGYNMILREGSMIGLFVYMIVGYVVVTRLLLQEKSIV
;
A
#
# COMPACT_ATOMS: atom_id res chain seq x y z
N MET A 1 16.56 -5.82 29.60
CA MET A 1 16.40 -6.87 28.57
C MET A 1 17.53 -6.71 27.55
N SER A 2 18.20 -7.77 27.11
CA SER A 2 19.27 -7.61 26.09
C SER A 2 18.68 -7.14 24.76
N GLN A 3 19.42 -6.35 23.98
CA GLN A 3 18.98 -5.88 22.66
C GLN A 3 18.62 -7.05 21.73
N ILE A 4 19.33 -8.18 21.86
CA ILE A 4 19.05 -9.42 21.10
C ILE A 4 17.67 -9.98 21.45
N LEU A 5 17.34 -10.09 22.73
CA LEU A 5 16.05 -10.61 23.18
C LEU A 5 14.90 -9.68 22.73
N LEU A 6 15.14 -8.38 22.75
CA LEU A 6 14.18 -7.38 22.29
C LEU A 6 13.95 -7.45 20.77
N ALA A 7 15.02 -7.56 19.96
CA ALA A 7 14.91 -7.75 18.52
C ALA A 7 14.21 -9.07 18.15
N PHE A 8 14.48 -10.14 18.90
CA PHE A 8 13.81 -11.43 18.71
C PHE A 8 12.31 -11.33 19.03
N LEU A 9 11.93 -10.68 20.14
CA LEU A 9 10.53 -10.44 20.47
C LEU A 9 9.83 -9.60 19.39
N ALA A 10 10.50 -8.56 18.90
CA ALA A 10 9.97 -7.72 17.82
C ALA A 10 9.72 -8.54 16.55
N PHE A 11 10.67 -9.38 16.15
CA PHE A 11 10.50 -10.29 15.03
C PHE A 11 9.31 -11.24 15.20
N LEU A 12 9.13 -11.85 16.38
CA LEU A 12 8.00 -12.75 16.64
C LEU A 12 6.65 -12.02 16.56
N ILE A 13 6.58 -10.80 17.10
CA ILE A 13 5.36 -9.98 17.10
C ILE A 13 5.01 -9.54 15.68
N THR A 14 5.99 -9.13 14.86
CA THR A 14 5.74 -8.78 13.46
C THR A 14 5.44 -9.99 12.58
N LEU A 15 5.91 -11.18 12.97
CA LEU A 15 5.58 -12.44 12.30
C LEU A 15 4.15 -12.90 12.60
N PHE A 16 3.59 -12.55 13.77
CA PHE A 16 2.27 -13.03 14.19
C PHE A 16 1.14 -12.74 13.19
N PRO A 17 0.99 -11.51 12.63
CA PRO A 17 -0.01 -11.26 11.60
C PRO A 17 0.21 -12.07 10.31
N ILE A 18 1.46 -12.29 9.91
CA ILE A 18 1.80 -13.14 8.74
C ILE A 18 1.41 -14.59 9.01
N TYR A 19 1.70 -15.08 10.21
CA TYR A 19 1.31 -16.42 10.60
C TYR A 19 -0.23 -16.53 10.59
N LEU A 20 -0.94 -15.65 11.29
CA LEU A 20 -2.40 -15.76 11.41
C LEU A 20 -3.12 -15.63 10.05
N TRP A 21 -2.74 -14.64 9.24
CA TRP A 21 -3.42 -14.35 7.97
C TRP A 21 -2.79 -15.08 6.78
N GLY A 22 -1.47 -15.07 6.66
CA GLY A 22 -0.75 -15.74 5.57
C GLY A 22 -0.88 -17.25 5.64
N TYR A 23 -0.72 -17.86 6.83
CA TYR A 23 -0.93 -19.30 6.99
C TYR A 23 -2.40 -19.68 6.82
N GLY A 24 -3.32 -18.91 7.42
CA GLY A 24 -4.76 -19.16 7.27
C GLY A 24 -5.24 -19.11 5.82
N VAL A 25 -4.82 -18.09 5.06
CA VAL A 25 -5.20 -17.94 3.65
C VAL A 25 -4.50 -18.94 2.74
N SER A 26 -3.22 -19.25 3.00
CA SER A 26 -2.50 -20.27 2.20
C SER A 26 -3.03 -21.68 2.45
N TYR A 27 -3.46 -22.02 3.67
CA TYR A 27 -4.08 -23.31 3.97
C TYR A 27 -5.46 -23.47 3.33
N LEU A 28 -6.26 -22.39 3.31
CA LEU A 28 -7.56 -22.38 2.61
C LEU A 28 -7.44 -22.49 1.08
N LEU A 29 -6.23 -22.35 0.54
CA LEU A 29 -5.95 -22.20 -0.88
C LEU A 29 -4.67 -22.97 -1.28
N ASP A 30 -4.42 -24.14 -0.70
CA ASP A 30 -3.14 -24.87 -0.85
C ASP A 30 -2.93 -25.39 -2.28
N THR A 31 -2.45 -24.49 -3.14
CA THR A 31 -1.96 -24.81 -4.48
C THR A 31 -0.51 -24.33 -4.60
N PRO A 32 0.35 -25.01 -5.38
CA PRO A 32 1.72 -24.57 -5.63
C PRO A 32 1.80 -23.12 -6.17
N TRP A 33 0.76 -22.70 -6.90
CA TRP A 33 0.60 -21.35 -7.42
C TRP A 33 0.46 -20.31 -6.31
N ASN A 34 -0.33 -20.59 -5.28
CA ASN A 34 -0.53 -19.65 -4.17
C ASN A 34 0.72 -19.49 -3.31
N ARG A 35 1.56 -20.52 -3.18
CA ARG A 35 2.87 -20.40 -2.50
C ARG A 35 3.81 -19.44 -3.22
N ARG A 36 3.87 -19.52 -4.56
CA ARG A 36 4.67 -18.58 -5.37
C ARG A 36 4.14 -17.15 -5.25
N ARG A 37 2.82 -16.98 -5.37
CA ARG A 37 2.15 -15.68 -5.17
C ARG A 37 2.39 -15.11 -3.77
N PHE A 38 2.38 -15.95 -2.75
CA PHE A 38 2.70 -15.55 -1.37
C PHE A 38 4.13 -15.03 -1.24
N LEU A 39 5.14 -15.82 -1.61
CA LEU A 39 6.55 -15.41 -1.50
C LEU A 39 6.84 -14.15 -2.30
N LEU A 40 6.28 -14.06 -3.50
CA LEU A 40 6.44 -12.92 -4.37
C LEU A 40 5.76 -11.66 -3.81
N GLY A 41 4.52 -11.78 -3.35
CA GLY A 41 3.78 -10.70 -2.70
C GLY A 41 4.52 -10.19 -1.47
N MET A 42 4.93 -11.09 -0.58
CA MET A 42 5.73 -10.76 0.61
C MET A 42 7.01 -9.99 0.26
N SER A 43 7.76 -10.46 -0.74
CA SER A 43 9.03 -9.84 -1.15
C SER A 43 8.81 -8.43 -1.69
N ILE A 44 7.75 -8.24 -2.48
CA ILE A 44 7.39 -6.93 -3.05
C ILE A 44 6.94 -5.96 -1.98
N GLY A 45 6.07 -6.42 -1.07
CA GLY A 45 5.67 -5.64 0.09
C GLY A 45 6.88 -5.13 0.85
N ALA A 46 7.83 -6.02 1.15
CA ALA A 46 9.08 -5.68 1.82
C ALA A 46 9.92 -4.64 1.05
N ILE A 47 10.09 -4.82 -0.26
CA ILE A 47 10.86 -3.87 -1.11
C ILE A 47 10.18 -2.50 -1.14
N SER A 48 8.85 -2.44 -1.20
CA SER A 48 8.14 -1.15 -1.23
C SER A 48 8.35 -0.30 0.04
N VAL A 49 8.60 -0.93 1.20
CA VAL A 49 8.99 -0.21 2.43
C VAL A 49 10.35 0.48 2.28
N ALA A 50 11.31 -0.17 1.61
CA ALA A 50 12.63 0.45 1.39
C ALA A 50 12.51 1.74 0.56
N ILE A 51 11.60 1.76 -0.42
CA ILE A 51 11.29 2.96 -1.20
C ILE A 51 10.75 4.04 -0.26
N VAL A 52 9.69 3.75 0.51
CA VAL A 52 9.08 4.68 1.47
C VAL A 52 10.11 5.26 2.45
N TRP A 53 11.00 4.42 2.95
CA TRP A 53 12.03 4.84 3.89
C TRP A 53 13.03 5.82 3.27
N ILE A 54 13.47 5.58 2.03
CA ILE A 54 14.30 6.52 1.28
C ILE A 54 13.60 7.89 1.17
N PHE A 55 12.28 7.91 0.93
CA PHE A 55 11.51 9.17 0.92
C PHE A 55 11.44 9.85 2.27
N SER A 56 11.19 9.09 3.33
CA SER A 56 11.11 9.63 4.69
C SER A 56 12.46 10.24 5.11
N TYR A 57 13.56 9.54 4.85
CA TYR A 57 14.91 10.03 5.14
C TYR A 57 15.22 11.30 4.34
N VAL A 58 14.92 11.31 3.05
CA VAL A 58 15.22 12.45 2.17
C VAL A 58 14.29 13.64 2.43
N GLY A 59 13.02 13.42 2.78
CA GLY A 59 12.03 14.46 3.02
C GLY A 59 12.31 15.34 4.24
N THR A 60 13.12 14.88 5.19
CA THR A 60 13.59 15.71 6.32
C THR A 60 14.60 16.78 5.92
N HIS A 61 15.15 16.69 4.70
CA HIS A 61 16.13 17.62 4.16
C HIS A 61 15.57 18.27 2.88
N SER A 62 15.05 19.49 3.00
CA SER A 62 14.32 20.20 1.93
C SER A 62 15.04 20.25 0.57
N VAL A 63 16.38 20.30 0.58
CA VAL A 63 17.22 20.35 -0.63
C VAL A 63 17.11 19.07 -1.47
N TYR A 64 16.81 17.94 -0.85
CA TYR A 64 16.82 16.64 -1.52
C TYR A 64 15.42 16.14 -1.88
N THR A 65 14.35 16.86 -1.52
CA THR A 65 12.97 16.43 -1.80
C THR A 65 12.72 16.23 -3.29
N ILE A 66 13.22 17.13 -4.15
CA ILE A 66 13.12 17.01 -5.62
C ILE A 66 13.92 15.78 -6.11
N SER A 67 15.12 15.55 -5.57
CA SER A 67 15.96 14.39 -5.92
C SER A 67 15.32 13.08 -5.49
N ALA A 68 14.70 13.03 -4.31
CA ALA A 68 13.90 11.90 -3.87
C ALA A 68 12.74 11.67 -4.84
N ILE A 69 11.88 12.67 -5.10
CA ILE A 69 10.75 12.51 -6.02
C ILE A 69 11.21 12.01 -7.39
N SER A 70 12.33 12.54 -7.91
CA SER A 70 12.92 12.09 -9.17
C SER A 70 13.38 10.63 -9.10
N LEU A 71 14.02 10.22 -8.00
CA LEU A 71 14.41 8.83 -7.76
C LEU A 71 13.19 7.91 -7.60
N PHE A 72 12.08 8.39 -7.01
CA PHE A 72 10.82 7.65 -6.94
C PHE A 72 10.36 7.28 -8.32
N VAL A 73 10.24 8.31 -9.16
CA VAL A 73 9.71 8.23 -10.51
C VAL A 73 10.62 7.35 -11.35
N LEU A 74 11.95 7.42 -11.13
CA LEU A 74 12.91 6.55 -11.80
C LEU A 74 12.79 5.08 -11.36
N ILE A 75 12.79 4.80 -10.05
CA ILE A 75 12.64 3.43 -9.52
C ILE A 75 11.31 2.84 -9.99
N LEU A 76 10.27 3.65 -9.98
CA LEU A 76 8.96 3.30 -10.47
C LEU A 76 9.01 3.01 -11.97
N ALA A 77 9.58 3.89 -12.79
CA ALA A 77 9.74 3.70 -14.22
C ALA A 77 10.55 2.45 -14.57
N ILE A 78 11.61 2.14 -13.81
CA ILE A 78 12.42 0.92 -13.98
C ILE A 78 11.62 -0.32 -13.60
N SER A 79 10.93 -0.30 -12.46
CA SER A 79 10.07 -1.39 -12.01
C SER A 79 9.01 -1.70 -13.07
N LEU A 80 8.40 -0.65 -13.62
CA LEU A 80 7.43 -0.74 -14.70
C LEU A 80 8.05 -1.25 -16.00
N TYR A 81 9.25 -0.81 -16.37
CA TYR A 81 9.95 -1.30 -17.55
C TYR A 81 10.22 -2.81 -17.45
N ILE A 82 10.68 -3.29 -16.29
CA ILE A 82 10.94 -4.71 -16.03
C ILE A 82 9.62 -5.51 -16.06
N LEU A 83 8.56 -4.96 -15.48
CA LEU A 83 7.22 -5.56 -15.46
C LEU A 83 6.61 -5.64 -16.87
N ILE A 84 6.73 -4.57 -17.66
CA ILE A 84 6.35 -4.55 -19.07
C ILE A 84 7.19 -5.55 -19.86
N ARG A 85 8.45 -5.81 -19.54
CA ARG A 85 9.25 -6.79 -20.30
C ARG A 85 8.95 -8.25 -19.95
N SER A 86 8.33 -8.53 -18.81
CA SER A 86 8.19 -9.90 -18.27
C SER A 86 6.81 -10.55 -18.44
N GLY A 87 5.78 -9.82 -18.90
CA GLY A 87 4.40 -10.30 -19.04
C GLY A 87 3.93 -10.56 -20.49
N SER A 88 2.73 -11.14 -20.63
CA SER A 88 2.06 -11.33 -21.94
C SER A 88 1.66 -9.99 -22.58
N VAL A 89 1.47 -9.93 -23.91
CA VAL A 89 1.24 -8.67 -24.68
C VAL A 89 0.15 -7.79 -24.07
N TYR A 90 -1.01 -8.38 -23.76
CA TYR A 90 -2.15 -7.67 -23.19
C TYR A 90 -1.87 -7.10 -21.81
N ALA A 91 -1.04 -7.82 -21.07
CA ALA A 91 -0.65 -7.52 -19.72
C ALA A 91 0.29 -6.33 -19.71
N ARG A 92 1.24 -6.32 -20.64
CA ARG A 92 2.13 -5.17 -20.88
C ARG A 92 1.34 -3.90 -21.17
N ILE A 93 0.29 -4.00 -21.98
CA ILE A 93 -0.57 -2.88 -22.33
C ILE A 93 -1.33 -2.40 -21.09
N LEU A 94 -2.04 -3.28 -20.39
CA LEU A 94 -2.80 -2.93 -19.18
C LEU A 94 -1.88 -2.37 -18.07
N LEU A 95 -0.73 -2.99 -17.83
CA LEU A 95 0.25 -2.53 -16.86
C LEU A 95 0.79 -1.14 -17.16
N GLY A 96 1.25 -0.94 -18.40
CA GLY A 96 1.78 0.35 -18.83
C GLY A 96 0.72 1.44 -18.65
N GLN A 97 -0.54 1.12 -18.96
CA GLN A 97 -1.68 2.01 -18.79
C GLN A 97 -1.94 2.38 -17.33
N LEU A 98 -2.07 1.38 -16.46
CA LEU A 98 -2.34 1.59 -15.04
C LEU A 98 -1.21 2.36 -14.35
N ALA A 99 0.01 2.10 -14.77
CA ALA A 99 1.18 2.75 -14.26
C ALA A 99 1.31 4.20 -14.69
N THR A 100 1.07 4.50 -15.97
CA THR A 100 1.08 5.88 -16.47
C THR A 100 0.01 6.72 -15.78
N VAL A 101 -1.21 6.18 -15.65
CA VAL A 101 -2.31 6.87 -14.96
C VAL A 101 -1.94 7.15 -13.51
N ASN A 102 -1.43 6.15 -12.78
CA ASN A 102 -0.98 6.35 -11.40
C ASN A 102 0.16 7.37 -11.29
N ILE A 103 1.19 7.30 -12.14
CA ILE A 103 2.29 8.28 -12.13
C ILE A 103 1.73 9.70 -12.32
N CYS A 104 0.88 9.92 -13.32
CA CYS A 104 0.29 11.22 -13.57
C CYS A 104 -0.53 11.73 -12.37
N ILE A 105 -1.32 10.86 -11.75
CA ILE A 105 -2.13 11.20 -10.56
C ILE A 105 -1.23 11.53 -9.37
N ILE A 106 -0.21 10.72 -9.11
CA ILE A 106 0.73 10.93 -8.01
C ILE A 106 1.47 12.25 -8.20
N SER A 107 1.99 12.50 -9.41
CA SER A 107 2.64 13.77 -9.73
C SER A 107 1.70 14.95 -9.54
N LEU A 108 0.45 14.84 -10.01
CA LEU A 108 -0.55 15.91 -9.85
C LEU A 108 -0.90 16.14 -8.37
N LEU A 109 -1.10 15.09 -7.59
CA LEU A 109 -1.40 15.17 -6.16
C LEU A 109 -0.24 15.84 -5.41
N LEU A 110 1.00 15.41 -5.67
CA LEU A 110 2.18 15.99 -5.04
C LEU A 110 2.36 17.47 -5.40
N ILE A 111 2.21 17.84 -6.68
CA ILE A 111 2.28 19.24 -7.11
C ILE A 111 1.18 20.06 -6.42
N THR A 112 -0.05 19.54 -6.39
CA THR A 112 -1.18 20.24 -5.78
C THR A 112 -0.96 20.47 -4.28
N VAL A 113 -0.46 19.48 -3.56
CA VAL A 113 -0.15 19.60 -2.13
C VAL A 113 0.95 20.65 -1.90
N VAL A 114 2.02 20.63 -2.69
CA VAL A 114 3.11 21.61 -2.61
C VAL A 114 2.59 23.02 -2.94
N SER A 115 1.81 23.18 -4.00
CA SER A 115 1.26 24.48 -4.42
C SER A 115 0.23 25.05 -3.43
N ILE A 116 -0.64 24.23 -2.85
CA ILE A 116 -1.59 24.71 -1.84
C ILE A 116 -0.86 25.14 -0.57
N SER A 117 0.20 24.41 -0.18
CA SER A 117 0.98 24.73 1.01
C SER A 117 1.69 26.10 0.94
N SER A 118 1.97 26.61 -0.27
CA SER A 118 2.65 27.88 -0.47
C SER A 118 1.72 29.10 -0.60
N ILE A 119 0.41 28.90 -0.80
CA ILE A 119 -0.53 29.99 -1.15
C ILE A 119 -1.35 30.49 0.05
N ILE A 120 -1.64 29.67 1.07
CA ILE A 120 -2.61 30.04 2.13
C ILE A 120 -1.88 30.49 3.41
N PRO A 121 -1.86 31.79 3.75
CA PRO A 121 -1.28 32.29 5.00
C PRO A 121 -2.24 31.93 6.15
N GLY A 122 -1.92 30.88 6.90
CA GLY A 122 -2.80 30.21 7.87
C GLY A 122 -3.11 28.76 7.50
N GLY A 123 -3.16 28.47 6.19
CA GLY A 123 -3.08 27.11 5.67
C GLY A 123 -1.68 26.51 5.80
N VAL A 124 -0.65 27.31 6.09
CA VAL A 124 0.70 26.82 6.46
C VAL A 124 0.64 25.85 7.65
N VAL A 125 -0.16 26.11 8.69
CA VAL A 125 -0.22 25.19 9.86
C VAL A 125 -0.99 23.92 9.53
N LEU A 126 -2.08 24.02 8.77
CA LEU A 126 -2.85 22.85 8.31
C LEU A 126 -2.07 22.03 7.29
N ALA A 127 -1.36 22.69 6.38
CA ALA A 127 -0.49 22.07 5.38
C ALA A 127 0.71 21.41 6.07
N LEU A 128 1.37 22.06 7.04
CA LEU A 128 2.48 21.45 7.78
C LEU A 128 2.05 20.27 8.66
N SER A 129 0.79 20.22 9.09
CA SER A 129 0.27 19.11 9.91
C SER A 129 -0.29 17.95 9.07
N ILE A 130 -0.98 18.22 7.96
CA ILE A 130 -1.63 17.18 7.14
C ILE A 130 -0.76 16.77 5.95
N ALA A 131 -0.03 17.70 5.31
CA ALA A 131 0.73 17.38 4.10
C ALA A 131 1.79 16.29 4.33
N PRO A 132 2.56 16.25 5.44
CA PRO A 132 3.50 15.14 5.65
C PRO A 132 2.79 13.79 5.75
N LEU A 133 1.63 13.73 6.40
CA LEU A 133 0.83 12.51 6.52
C LEU A 133 0.26 12.09 5.16
N LEU A 134 -0.25 13.06 4.38
CA LEU A 134 -0.77 12.81 3.05
C LEU A 134 0.32 12.36 2.08
N ILE A 135 1.49 13.01 2.10
CA ILE A 135 2.63 12.65 1.25
C ILE A 135 3.11 11.23 1.58
N SER A 136 3.27 10.89 2.87
CA SER A 136 3.59 9.52 3.30
C SER A 136 2.54 8.53 2.81
N SER A 137 1.25 8.79 3.03
CA SER A 137 0.17 7.91 2.56
C SER A 137 0.16 7.75 1.04
N VAL A 138 0.41 8.82 0.28
CA VAL A 138 0.52 8.75 -1.19
C VAL A 138 1.70 7.84 -1.59
N ILE A 139 2.89 8.05 -1.03
CA ILE A 139 4.09 7.29 -1.39
C ILE A 139 3.94 5.81 -1.01
N GLU A 140 3.38 5.54 0.17
CA GLU A 140 3.16 4.18 0.69
C GLU A 140 2.13 3.42 -0.15
N GLU A 141 0.97 4.02 -0.43
CA GLU A 141 -0.04 3.37 -1.27
C GLU A 141 0.46 3.23 -2.72
N SER A 142 1.14 4.24 -3.26
CA SER A 142 1.72 4.17 -4.62
C SER A 142 2.72 3.03 -4.76
N SER A 143 3.69 2.95 -3.86
CA SER A 143 4.76 1.95 -3.91
C SER A 143 4.21 0.53 -3.79
N LYS A 144 3.30 0.28 -2.84
CA LYS A 144 2.63 -1.02 -2.70
C LYS A 144 1.86 -1.40 -3.95
N HIS A 145 1.02 -0.48 -4.43
CA HIS A 145 0.06 -0.80 -5.46
C HIS A 145 0.68 -0.91 -6.84
N LEU A 146 1.65 -0.07 -7.18
CA LEU A 146 2.35 -0.14 -8.46
C LEU A 146 3.14 -1.44 -8.61
N MET A 147 3.76 -1.92 -7.53
CA MET A 147 4.42 -3.22 -7.55
C MET A 147 3.43 -4.38 -7.63
N SER A 148 2.21 -4.23 -7.07
CA SER A 148 1.15 -5.24 -7.19
C SER A 148 0.59 -5.34 -8.63
N ILE A 149 0.47 -4.21 -9.34
CA ILE A 149 -0.04 -4.17 -10.73
C ILE A 149 0.82 -5.07 -11.60
N GLY A 150 2.14 -4.88 -11.56
CA GLY A 150 3.12 -5.60 -12.37
C GLY A 150 2.91 -7.10 -12.54
N LEU A 151 2.51 -7.78 -11.47
CA LEU A 151 2.42 -9.23 -11.45
C LEU A 151 1.05 -9.78 -11.79
N MET A 152 0.02 -8.92 -11.79
CA MET A 152 -1.28 -9.23 -12.37
C MET A 152 -1.19 -9.52 -13.88
N SER A 153 -0.03 -9.25 -14.47
CA SER A 153 0.24 -9.31 -15.90
C SER A 153 0.72 -10.69 -16.39
N GLN A 154 1.13 -11.57 -15.47
CA GLN A 154 1.72 -12.85 -15.86
C GLN A 154 0.66 -13.91 -16.14
N ASP A 155 -0.52 -13.83 -15.52
CA ASP A 155 -1.64 -14.77 -15.73
C ASP A 155 -2.99 -14.00 -15.77
N PHE A 156 -3.62 -13.88 -16.94
CA PHE A 156 -4.83 -13.07 -17.16
C PHE A 156 -6.11 -13.56 -16.45
N ALA A 157 -6.08 -14.69 -15.76
CA ALA A 157 -7.23 -15.27 -15.08
C ALA A 157 -7.41 -14.70 -13.65
N PHE A 158 -7.29 -13.39 -13.46
CA PHE A 158 -7.49 -12.79 -12.14
C PHE A 158 -8.99 -12.61 -11.85
N SER A 159 -9.54 -13.56 -11.10
CA SER A 159 -10.80 -13.30 -10.40
C SER A 159 -10.61 -12.15 -9.40
N ARG A 160 -11.72 -11.51 -8.98
CA ARG A 160 -11.69 -10.54 -7.87
C ARG A 160 -10.96 -11.12 -6.65
N ARG A 161 -11.24 -12.38 -6.35
CA ARG A 161 -10.69 -13.11 -5.20
C ARG A 161 -9.17 -13.22 -5.33
N ASP A 162 -8.65 -13.61 -6.49
CA ASP A 162 -7.20 -13.73 -6.74
C ASP A 162 -6.47 -12.41 -6.53
N ILE A 163 -7.02 -11.30 -7.04
CA ILE A 163 -6.45 -9.96 -6.87
C ILE A 163 -6.37 -9.56 -5.40
N ILE A 164 -7.45 -9.81 -4.63
CA ILE A 164 -7.49 -9.43 -3.22
C ILE A 164 -6.53 -10.30 -2.41
N ILE A 165 -6.45 -11.61 -2.68
CA ILE A 165 -5.51 -12.51 -2.00
C ILE A 165 -4.06 -12.12 -2.31
N PHE A 166 -3.75 -11.84 -3.57
CA PHE A 166 -2.41 -11.41 -3.93
C PHE A 166 -2.05 -10.08 -3.24
N THR A 167 -3.01 -9.16 -3.18
CA THR A 167 -2.87 -7.88 -2.47
C THR A 167 -2.65 -8.08 -0.98
N LEU A 168 -3.35 -9.04 -0.34
CA LEU A 168 -3.10 -9.42 1.04
C LEU A 168 -1.65 -9.84 1.25
N PHE A 169 -1.07 -10.64 0.35
CA PHE A 169 0.34 -11.05 0.45
C PHE A 169 1.31 -9.88 0.34
N VAL A 170 1.04 -8.93 -0.56
CA VAL A 170 1.81 -7.67 -0.67
C VAL A 170 1.71 -6.86 0.61
N VAL A 171 0.51 -6.71 1.17
CA VAL A 171 0.30 -5.97 2.42
C VAL A 171 1.01 -6.64 3.59
N LEU A 172 0.98 -7.97 3.69
CA LEU A 172 1.68 -8.71 4.75
C LEU A 172 3.19 -8.45 4.71
N GLY A 173 3.79 -8.48 3.51
CA GLY A 173 5.20 -8.16 3.32
C GLY A 173 5.53 -6.71 3.70
N PHE A 174 4.67 -5.77 3.29
CA PHE A 174 4.83 -4.36 3.62
C PHE A 174 4.79 -4.14 5.12
N VAL A 175 3.71 -4.56 5.78
CA VAL A 175 3.49 -4.38 7.22
C VAL A 175 4.60 -5.03 8.05
N PHE A 176 5.07 -6.20 7.62
CA PHE A 176 6.20 -6.88 8.27
C PHE A 176 7.46 -6.01 8.29
N SER A 177 7.90 -5.58 7.10
CA SER A 177 9.12 -4.79 6.96
C SER A 177 8.96 -3.40 7.58
N GLU A 178 7.78 -2.80 7.46
CA GLU A 178 7.47 -1.49 8.02
C GLU A 178 7.54 -1.52 9.55
N ASN A 179 6.88 -2.48 10.20
CA ASN A 179 6.90 -2.58 11.66
C ASN A 179 8.30 -2.92 12.21
N LEU A 180 9.07 -3.77 11.52
CA LEU A 180 10.47 -4.01 11.88
C LEU A 180 11.29 -2.73 11.76
N LEU A 181 11.14 -1.98 10.67
CA LEU A 181 11.83 -0.72 10.47
C LEU A 181 11.51 0.26 11.61
N TYR A 182 10.22 0.50 11.89
CA TYR A 182 9.81 1.40 12.98
C TYR A 182 10.29 0.94 14.35
N PHE A 183 10.44 -0.36 14.58
CA PHE A 183 11.02 -0.87 15.82
C PHE A 183 12.45 -0.34 16.06
N PHE A 184 13.25 -0.28 15.00
CA PHE A 184 14.66 0.11 15.09
C PHE A 184 14.90 1.61 14.98
N ILE A 185 14.05 2.34 14.24
CA ILE A 185 14.29 3.76 13.93
C ILE A 185 13.42 4.73 14.70
N SER A 186 12.33 4.27 15.33
CA SER A 186 11.42 5.17 16.05
C SER A 186 11.73 5.16 17.54
N ASP A 187 11.72 6.33 18.15
CA ASP A 187 11.79 6.50 19.60
C ASP A 187 10.44 6.17 20.30
N THR A 188 9.60 5.35 19.67
CA THR A 188 8.29 5.00 20.24
C THR A 188 8.44 3.95 21.34
N GLY A 189 7.67 4.10 22.41
CA GLY A 189 7.64 3.10 23.48
C GLY A 189 7.17 1.73 22.96
N LEU A 190 7.68 0.66 23.58
CA LEU A 190 7.36 -0.73 23.19
C LEU A 190 5.86 -1.00 23.09
N SER A 191 5.06 -0.47 24.02
CA SER A 191 3.60 -0.61 23.99
C SER A 191 2.98 0.00 22.74
N THR A 192 3.33 1.24 22.41
CA THR A 192 2.88 1.95 21.20
C THR A 192 3.29 1.20 19.94
N TRP A 193 4.52 0.68 19.91
CA TRP A 193 5.01 -0.12 18.78
C TRP A 193 4.22 -1.42 18.61
N ILE A 194 3.92 -2.15 19.69
CA ILE A 194 3.11 -3.38 19.64
C ILE A 194 1.72 -3.07 19.09
N PHE A 195 1.07 -2.02 19.62
CA PHE A 195 -0.27 -1.64 19.15
C PHE A 195 -0.28 -1.20 17.70
N ARG A 196 0.67 -0.34 17.30
CA ARG A 196 0.87 0.03 15.89
C ARG A 196 0.99 -1.22 15.01
N SER A 197 1.80 -2.18 15.43
CA SER A 197 2.09 -3.38 14.63
C SER A 197 0.87 -4.26 14.40
N LEU A 198 -0.05 -4.33 15.36
CA LEU A 198 -1.30 -5.08 15.25
C LEU A 198 -2.32 -4.37 14.36
N PHE A 199 -2.47 -3.05 14.52
CA PHE A 199 -3.49 -2.28 13.82
C PHE A 199 -3.09 -1.87 12.40
N SER A 200 -1.78 -1.70 12.13
CA SER A 200 -1.29 -1.31 10.80
C SER A 200 -1.67 -2.32 9.73
N LEU A 201 -1.66 -3.63 10.04
CA LEU A 201 -2.09 -4.65 9.07
C LEU A 201 -3.49 -4.37 8.56
N THR A 202 -4.44 -4.13 9.46
CA THR A 202 -5.84 -3.94 9.07
C THR A 202 -6.00 -2.63 8.29
N ALA A 203 -5.22 -1.60 8.63
CA ALA A 203 -5.22 -0.33 7.93
C ALA A 203 -4.77 -0.45 6.48
N HIS A 204 -3.58 -1.03 6.28
CA HIS A 204 -3.05 -1.24 4.95
C HIS A 204 -3.88 -2.25 4.16
N LEU A 205 -4.43 -3.28 4.80
CA LEU A 205 -5.25 -4.27 4.11
C LEU A 205 -6.57 -3.66 3.63
N LEU A 206 -7.22 -2.82 4.44
CA LEU A 206 -8.44 -2.11 4.04
C LEU A 206 -8.18 -1.16 2.87
N ALA A 207 -7.17 -0.28 3.00
CA ALA A 207 -6.79 0.67 1.95
C ALA A 207 -6.52 -0.09 0.65
N SER A 208 -5.69 -1.13 0.74
CA SER A 208 -5.26 -1.86 -0.44
C SER A 208 -6.37 -2.72 -1.06
N ALA A 209 -7.25 -3.33 -0.27
CA ALA A 209 -8.40 -4.07 -0.78
C ALA A 209 -9.38 -3.18 -1.55
N ILE A 210 -9.66 -1.97 -1.05
CA ILE A 210 -10.55 -1.01 -1.73
C ILE A 210 -9.94 -0.52 -3.04
N CYS A 211 -8.64 -0.21 -3.03
CA CYS A 211 -7.90 0.18 -4.24
C CYS A 211 -8.05 -0.88 -5.34
N VAL A 212 -7.66 -2.12 -5.04
CA VAL A 212 -7.64 -3.19 -6.04
C VAL A 212 -9.05 -3.65 -6.43
N TYR A 213 -10.04 -3.50 -5.57
CA TYR A 213 -11.44 -3.69 -5.93
C TYR A 213 -11.91 -2.65 -6.95
N GLY A 214 -11.57 -1.38 -6.75
CA GLY A 214 -11.83 -0.32 -7.71
C GLY A 214 -11.16 -0.62 -9.06
N TRP A 215 -9.92 -1.06 -9.03
CA TRP A 215 -9.17 -1.43 -10.23
C TRP A 215 -9.78 -2.61 -10.97
N TRP A 216 -10.09 -3.69 -10.26
CA TRP A 216 -10.78 -4.84 -10.83
C TRP A 216 -12.12 -4.44 -11.47
N ARG A 217 -12.90 -3.57 -10.82
CA ARG A 217 -14.15 -3.05 -11.39
C ARG A 217 -13.90 -2.20 -12.63
N ALA A 218 -12.82 -1.41 -12.66
CA ALA A 218 -12.46 -0.61 -13.83
C ALA A 218 -12.24 -1.50 -15.07
N LEU A 219 -11.72 -2.72 -14.91
CA LEU A 219 -11.52 -3.67 -16.02
C LEU A 219 -12.81 -4.09 -16.74
N SER A 220 -13.99 -3.85 -16.16
CA SER A 220 -15.28 -4.09 -16.83
C SER A 220 -15.67 -3.00 -17.86
N TYR A 221 -14.89 -1.92 -17.94
CA TYR A 221 -15.11 -0.84 -18.89
C TYR A 221 -14.04 -0.87 -19.99
N GLU A 222 -14.35 -0.23 -21.11
CA GLU A 222 -13.39 -0.05 -22.20
C GLU A 222 -12.12 0.66 -21.67
N PRO A 223 -10.91 0.12 -21.96
CA PRO A 223 -9.66 0.75 -21.55
C PRO A 223 -9.60 2.21 -21.98
N TYR A 224 -9.13 3.08 -21.08
CA TYR A 224 -9.06 4.55 -21.25
C TYR A 224 -10.39 5.30 -21.39
N SER A 225 -11.54 4.63 -21.37
CA SER A 225 -12.80 5.35 -21.25
C SER A 225 -12.81 6.22 -19.99
N LEU A 226 -13.55 7.33 -20.01
CA LEU A 226 -13.68 8.20 -18.84
C LEU A 226 -14.13 7.40 -17.60
N ARG A 227 -15.01 6.41 -17.79
CA ARG A 227 -15.50 5.52 -16.72
C ARG A 227 -14.39 4.65 -16.14
N TYR A 228 -13.59 4.03 -17.02
CA TYR A 228 -12.41 3.26 -16.63
C TYR A 228 -11.46 4.10 -15.76
N ILE A 229 -11.04 5.26 -16.27
CA ILE A 229 -10.08 6.15 -15.61
C ILE A 229 -10.66 6.64 -14.28
N SER A 230 -11.93 7.03 -14.26
CA SER A 230 -12.59 7.55 -13.05
C SER A 230 -12.65 6.49 -11.95
N ILE A 231 -13.13 5.28 -12.25
CA ILE A 231 -13.27 4.23 -11.23
C ILE A 231 -11.90 3.78 -10.72
N PHE A 232 -10.93 3.65 -11.63
CA PHE A 232 -9.56 3.31 -11.28
C PHE A 232 -8.95 4.34 -10.32
N THR A 233 -9.09 5.63 -10.67
CA THR A 233 -8.55 6.76 -9.90
C THR A 233 -9.25 6.92 -8.55
N ILE A 234 -10.58 6.80 -8.51
CA ILE A 234 -11.37 6.91 -7.28
C ILE A 234 -10.96 5.81 -6.29
N GLY A 235 -10.76 4.57 -6.75
CA GLY A 235 -10.29 3.48 -5.88
C GLY A 235 -8.95 3.81 -5.22
N PHE A 236 -8.01 4.35 -5.98
CA PHE A 236 -6.70 4.76 -5.47
C PHE A 236 -6.76 5.96 -4.51
N ILE A 237 -7.52 6.99 -4.86
CA ILE A 237 -7.72 8.17 -3.99
C ILE A 237 -8.36 7.75 -2.66
N ILE A 238 -9.38 6.90 -2.68
CA ILE A 238 -10.01 6.40 -1.45
C ILE A 238 -9.00 5.64 -0.59
N ALA A 239 -8.14 4.81 -1.19
CA ALA A 239 -7.09 4.11 -0.45
C ALA A 239 -6.11 5.06 0.26
N ILE A 240 -5.67 6.12 -0.43
CA ILE A 240 -4.83 7.17 0.16
C ILE A 240 -5.55 7.86 1.33
N LEU A 241 -6.82 8.21 1.17
CA LEU A 241 -7.61 8.87 2.21
C LEU A 241 -7.84 7.97 3.43
N ILE A 242 -8.09 6.68 3.21
CA ILE A 242 -8.24 5.67 4.25
C ILE A 242 -6.95 5.57 5.06
N HIS A 243 -5.81 5.41 4.38
CA HIS A 243 -4.51 5.41 5.04
C HIS A 243 -4.22 6.73 5.77
N LEU A 244 -4.47 7.89 5.15
CA LEU A 244 -4.32 9.18 5.81
C LEU A 244 -5.13 9.23 7.12
N GLY A 245 -6.37 8.73 7.10
CA GLY A 245 -7.21 8.63 8.30
C GLY A 245 -6.58 7.76 9.38
N TYR A 246 -5.97 6.62 9.02
CA TYR A 246 -5.21 5.79 9.97
C TYR A 246 -4.02 6.57 10.57
N ASN A 247 -3.24 7.26 9.73
CA ASN A 247 -2.10 8.06 10.19
C ASN A 247 -2.52 9.20 11.14
N MET A 248 -3.68 9.81 10.90
CA MET A 248 -4.26 10.82 11.80
C MET A 248 -4.66 10.22 13.15
N ILE A 249 -5.39 9.10 13.15
CA ILE A 249 -5.81 8.41 14.38
C ILE A 249 -4.58 7.97 15.20
N LEU A 250 -3.56 7.44 14.53
CA LEU A 250 -2.31 7.01 15.15
C LEU A 250 -1.57 8.20 15.78
N ARG A 251 -1.50 9.34 15.08
CA ARG A 251 -0.88 10.56 15.59
C ARG A 251 -1.59 11.11 16.83
N GLU A 252 -2.92 11.02 16.86
CA GLU A 252 -3.72 11.42 18.03
C GLU A 252 -3.61 10.41 19.19
N GLY A 253 -3.04 9.23 18.97
CA GLY A 253 -2.97 8.16 19.96
C GLY A 253 -4.35 7.58 20.32
N SER A 254 -5.34 7.73 19.42
CA SER A 254 -6.73 7.33 19.70
C SER A 254 -6.92 5.82 19.56
N MET A 255 -6.81 5.10 20.68
CA MET A 255 -7.01 3.65 20.73
C MET A 255 -8.41 3.24 20.26
N ILE A 256 -9.45 3.98 20.64
CA ILE A 256 -10.83 3.73 20.19
C ILE A 256 -10.91 3.86 18.67
N GLY A 257 -10.28 4.89 18.09
CA GLY A 257 -10.22 5.06 16.64
C GLY A 257 -9.57 3.87 15.94
N LEU A 258 -8.44 3.37 16.46
CA LEU A 258 -7.75 2.19 15.92
C LEU A 258 -8.62 0.93 15.98
N PHE A 259 -9.35 0.71 17.08
CA PHE A 259 -10.28 -0.40 17.20
C PHE A 259 -11.45 -0.33 16.21
N VAL A 260 -12.07 0.85 16.07
CA VAL A 260 -13.13 1.06 15.07
C VAL A 260 -12.60 0.79 13.67
N TYR A 261 -11.42 1.31 13.37
CA TYR A 261 -10.76 1.10 12.08
C TYR A 261 -10.53 -0.39 11.81
N MET A 262 -10.04 -1.14 12.80
CA MET A 262 -9.84 -2.58 12.70
C MET A 262 -11.13 -3.34 12.39
N ILE A 263 -12.22 -3.03 13.10
CA ILE A 263 -13.52 -3.68 12.90
C ILE A 263 -14.04 -3.41 11.48
N VAL A 264 -14.00 -2.15 11.04
CA VAL A 264 -14.43 -1.76 9.68
C VAL A 264 -13.58 -2.48 8.64
N GLY A 265 -12.26 -2.47 8.80
CA GLY A 265 -11.32 -3.13 7.90
C GLY A 265 -11.59 -4.63 7.78
N TYR A 266 -11.73 -5.31 8.92
CA TYR A 266 -12.05 -6.73 8.97
C TYR A 266 -13.36 -7.05 8.24
N VAL A 267 -14.44 -6.30 8.51
CA VAL A 267 -15.76 -6.54 7.90
C VAL A 267 -15.72 -6.31 6.39
N VAL A 268 -15.13 -5.19 5.95
CA VAL A 268 -15.06 -4.83 4.51
C VAL A 268 -14.23 -5.86 3.74
N VAL A 269 -13.03 -6.19 4.22
CA VAL A 269 -12.13 -7.14 3.55
C VAL A 269 -12.77 -8.53 3.48
N THR A 270 -13.35 -8.99 4.59
CA THR A 270 -14.05 -10.29 4.63
C THR A 270 -15.21 -10.32 3.65
N ARG A 271 -16.02 -9.26 3.56
CA ARG A 271 -17.12 -9.18 2.58
C ARG A 271 -16.61 -9.20 1.14
N LEU A 272 -15.52 -8.49 0.84
CA LEU A 272 -14.94 -8.46 -0.51
C LEU A 272 -14.36 -9.83 -0.92
N LEU A 273 -13.83 -10.59 0.05
CA LEU A 273 -13.33 -11.95 -0.16
C LEU A 273 -14.45 -12.99 -0.34
N LEU A 274 -15.53 -12.89 0.46
CA LEU A 274 -16.60 -13.90 0.50
C LEU A 274 -17.67 -13.69 -0.56
N GLN A 275 -17.92 -12.45 -0.98
CA GLN A 275 -18.77 -12.24 -2.13
C GLN A 275 -18.00 -12.74 -3.35
N GLU A 276 -18.56 -13.71 -4.06
CA GLU A 276 -18.15 -14.10 -5.40
C GLU A 276 -19.40 -13.93 -6.26
N LYS A 277 -19.46 -12.85 -7.04
CA LYS A 277 -20.40 -12.77 -8.15
C LYS A 277 -19.56 -12.98 -9.39
N SER A 278 -19.81 -14.08 -10.08
CA SER A 278 -19.31 -14.27 -11.44
C SER A 278 -19.74 -13.05 -12.26
N ILE A 279 -18.79 -12.24 -12.71
CA ILE A 279 -19.05 -11.35 -13.82
C ILE A 279 -19.14 -12.29 -15.03
N VAL A 280 -20.36 -12.52 -15.48
CA VAL A 280 -20.67 -13.11 -16.79
C VAL A 280 -20.51 -12.01 -17.83
#